data_AF-A0A2P6QV84-F1
#
_entry.id   AF-A0A2P6QV84-F1
#
_cell.length_a   1.000
_cell.length_b   1.000
_cell.length_c   1.000
_cell.angle_alpha   90.00
_cell.angle_beta   90.00
_cell.angle_gamma   90.00
#
_symmetry.space_group_name_H-M   'P 1'
#
loop_
_entity.id
_entity.type
_entity.pdbx_description
1 polymer ?
#
loop_
_entity_poly.entity_id
_entity_poly.type
_entity_poly.pdbx_seq_one_letter_code
_entity_poly.pdbx_strand_id
1 'polypeptide(L)' 'MCRPHYNVNMKAVQVGRAFLNISIDVFEAGDRKGTITDSGTTLAYLPDVVYEPFSK' A
#
# COMPACT_ATOMS: atom_id res chain seq x y z
N MET A 1 15.32 -14.35 -1.68
CA MET A 1 14.68 -14.95 -2.89
C MET A 1 13.66 -13.96 -3.40
N CYS A 2 13.88 -13.39 -4.58
CA CYS A 2 12.95 -12.46 -5.21
C CYS A 2 11.72 -13.27 -5.68
N ARG A 3 10.62 -13.26 -4.92
CA ARG A 3 9.33 -13.73 -5.44
C ARG A 3 8.95 -12.74 -6.55
N PRO A 4 8.66 -13.19 -7.79
CA PRO A 4 8.14 -12.30 -8.82
C PRO A 4 6.71 -11.94 -8.42
N HIS A 5 6.58 -10.88 -7.64
CA HIS A 5 5.30 -10.27 -7.30
C HIS A 5 4.88 -9.34 -8.43
N TYR A 6 3.58 -9.25 -8.67
CA TYR A 6 3.02 -8.19 -9.49
C TYR A 6 3.06 -6.89 -8.70
N ASN A 7 4.16 -6.14 -8.84
CA ASN A 7 4.33 -4.84 -8.21
C ASN A 7 3.52 -3.79 -8.95
N VAL A 8 2.87 -2.91 -8.19
CA VAL A 8 2.15 -1.75 -8.72
C VAL A 8 2.67 -0.48 -8.06
N ASN A 9 2.60 0.63 -8.79
CA ASN A 9 2.96 1.95 -8.27
C ASN A 9 1.72 2.58 -7.61
N MET A 10 1.64 2.49 -6.28
CA MET A 10 0.55 3.11 -5.53
C MET A 10 0.75 4.63 -5.44
N LYS A 11 -0.28 5.39 -5.80
CA LYS A 11 -0.22 6.87 -5.90
C LYS A 11 -0.96 7.60 -4.79
N ALA A 12 -2.03 7.04 -4.28
CA ALA A 12 -2.83 7.63 -3.22
C ALA A 12 -3.76 6.58 -2.61
N VAL A 13 -4.31 6.88 -1.44
CA VAL A 13 -5.43 6.17 -0.83
C VAL A 13 -6.57 7.17 -0.68
N GLN A 14 -7.75 6.81 -1.17
CA GLN A 14 -8.97 7.61 -1.06
C GLN A 14 -10.02 6.82 -0.27
N VAL A 15 -10.59 7.46 0.76
CA VAL A 15 -11.68 6.90 1.57
C VAL A 15 -12.92 7.75 1.33
N GLY A 16 -13.95 7.14 0.75
CA GLY A 16 -15.12 7.87 0.27
C GLY A 16 -14.72 8.89 -0.81
N ARG A 17 -14.74 10.18 -0.48
CA ARG A 17 -14.36 11.28 -1.39
C ARG A 17 -13.08 12.02 -0.95
N ALA A 18 -12.47 11.62 0.17
CA ALA A 18 -11.30 12.30 0.73
C ALA A 18 -10.03 11.47 0.53
N PHE A 19 -8.94 12.13 0.11
CA PHE A 19 -7.62 11.53 0.06
C PHE A 19 -6.99 11.53 1.45
N LEU A 20 -6.34 10.43 1.83
CA LEU A 20 -5.53 10.38 3.03
C LEU A 20 -4.27 11.23 2.83
N ASN A 21 -3.97 12.10 3.81
CA ASN A 21 -2.78 12.94 3.78
C ASN A 21 -1.55 12.14 4.24
N ILE A 22 -0.96 11.37 3.32
CA ILE A 22 0.18 10.48 3.55
C ILE A 22 1.27 10.82 2.53
N SER A 23 2.55 10.83 2.93
CA SER A 23 3.65 11.03 1.98
C SER A 23 3.68 9.92 0.92
N ILE A 24 3.91 10.29 -0.34
CA ILE A 24 4.03 9.33 -1.45
C ILE A 24 5.22 8.38 -1.26
N ASP A 25 6.26 8.82 -0.53
CA ASP A 25 7.47 8.03 -0.24
C ASP A 25 7.17 6.74 0.54
N VAL A 26 6.01 6.69 1.20
CA VAL A 26 5.51 5.47 1.86
C VAL A 26 5.28 4.34 0.84
N PHE A 27 4.93 4.70 -0.40
CA PHE A 27 4.59 3.77 -1.47
C PHE A 27 5.73 3.51 -2.46
N GLU A 28 6.89 4.16 -2.27
CA GLU A 28 8.04 3.96 -3.15
C GLU A 28 8.56 2.52 -3.07
N ALA A 29 8.79 1.94 -4.25
CA ALA A 29 9.33 0.60 -4.37
C ALA A 29 10.80 0.58 -3.95
N GLY A 30 11.16 -0.33 -3.06
CA GLY A 30 12.51 -0.47 -2.51
C GLY A 30 12.69 -1.79 -1.77
N ASP A 31 13.79 -1.95 -1.05
CA ASP A 31 14.02 -3.20 -0.32
C ASP A 31 12.95 -3.39 0.77
N ARG A 32 12.11 -4.42 0.60
CA ARG A 32 10.92 -4.72 1.41
C ARG A 32 9.83 -3.64 1.44
N LYS A 33 9.86 -2.66 0.53
CA LYS A 33 8.82 -1.63 0.37
C LYS A 33 8.20 -1.68 -1.03
N GLY A 34 6.88 -1.51 -1.08
CA GLY A 34 6.13 -1.48 -2.33
C GLY A 34 4.72 -2.05 -2.16
N THR A 35 3.95 -1.98 -3.23
CA THR A 35 2.59 -2.50 -3.28
C THR A 35 2.53 -3.68 -4.24
N ILE A 36 1.93 -4.79 -3.80
CA ILE A 36 1.78 -6.00 -4.60
C ILE A 36 0.31 -6.35 -4.78
N THR A 37 0.00 -7.01 -5.89
CA THR A 37 -1.23 -7.78 -6.04
C THR A 37 -0.91 -9.26 -5.80
N ASP A 38 -1.52 -9.85 -4.77
CA ASP A 38 -1.33 -11.26 -4.41
C ASP A 38 -2.67 -11.98 -4.28
N SER A 39 -2.98 -12.88 -5.22
CA SER A 39 -4.22 -13.67 -5.22
C SER A 39 -4.25 -14.75 -4.13
N GLY A 40 -3.11 -15.06 -3.51
CA GLY A 40 -3.01 -16.00 -2.40
C GLY A 40 -3.34 -15.38 -1.04
N THR A 41 -3.72 -14.10 -1.02
CA THR A 41 -3.98 -13.34 0.20
C THR A 41 -5.46 -12.94 0.29
N THR A 42 -6.10 -13.18 1.43
CA THR A 42 -7.53 -12.87 1.64
C THR A 42 -7.80 -11.41 1.99
N LEU A 43 -6.90 -10.76 2.76
CA LEU A 43 -7.07 -9.40 3.28
C LEU A 43 -6.02 -8.45 2.71
N ALA A 44 -6.37 -7.19 2.54
CA ALA A 44 -5.39 -6.16 2.26
C ALA A 44 -4.55 -5.88 3.51
N TYR A 45 -3.23 -6.02 3.41
CA TYR A 45 -2.30 -5.65 4.46
C TYR A 45 -1.76 -4.25 4.17
N LEU A 46 -2.03 -3.33 5.09
CA LEU A 46 -1.57 -1.95 5.03
C LEU A 46 -0.48 -1.75 6.09
N PRO A 47 0.60 -1.00 5.80
CA PRO A 47 1.52 -0.57 6.85
C PRO A 47 0.81 0.40 7.80
N ASP A 48 1.28 0.48 9.05
CA ASP A 48 0.62 1.26 10.12
C ASP A 48 0.35 2.72 9.71
N VAL A 49 1.33 3.35 9.04
CA VAL A 49 1.23 4.73 8.52
C VAL A 49 0.06 4.95 7.54
N VAL A 50 -0.47 3.88 6.93
CA VAL A 50 -1.67 3.92 6.07
C VAL A 50 -2.90 3.39 6.81
N TYR A 51 -2.76 2.36 7.64
CA TYR A 51 -3.88 1.75 8.37
C TYR A 51 -4.47 2.70 9.44
N GLU A 52 -3.63 3.42 10.18
CA GLU A 52 -4.07 4.37 11.21
C GLU A 52 -4.97 5.49 10.67
N PRO A 53 -4.63 6.20 9.58
CA PRO A 53 -5.53 7.20 9.01
C PRO A 53 -6.71 6.58 8.23
N PHE A 54 -6.59 5.35 7.73
CA PHE A 54 -7.67 4.64 7.03
C PHE A 54 -8.81 4.20 7.96
N SER A 55 -8.48 3.81 9.19
CA SER A 55 -9.43 3.29 10.19
C SER A 55 -10.19 4.36 10.97
N LYS A 56 -9.97 5.63 10.63
CA LYS A 56 -10.64 6.80 11.22
C LYS A 56 -11.73 7.30 10.28
#